data_AF-A0A6A6EMC8-F1
#
_entry.id   AF-A0A6A6EMC8-F1
#
_cell.length_a   1.000
_cell.length_b   1.000
_cell.length_c   1.000
_cell.angle_alpha   90.00
_cell.angle_beta   90.00
_cell.angle_gamma   90.00
#
_symmetry.space_group_name_H-M   'P 1'
#
loop_
_entity.id
_entity.type
_entity.pdbx_description
1 polymer ?
#
loop_
_entity_poly.entity_id
_entity_poly.type
_entity_poly.pdbx_seq_one_letter_code
_entity_poly.pdbx_strand_id
1 'polypeptide(L)'
;MGLWLGFWSSSRFGLTRNNYIAIYVTLAIVQALLMFLFTTSVSNLGSLSSHRLLDQATNKVIRSPQSFHDTQPLGRIINRLSRDANVVDNQLPDALRMFLYTMVLIASIIALLIYYFPYFAIALVPLIALFLFATAYFRITTRALKHHEAVLCGKMFAQFSESVSGVSTVRAFGFQNTFIQSLREAIDNMNSAGFLNNSSQRWLATRLDLVANTMVLTVGLLVVSKRAVMHPIRQLTEVQTGMNAMERLHEYATSLDTEPDQPFNALSIQECWPQKGEIVMDNVQMRYRSGLPLVLNNLNMAIHGGEKIGIVGRTGAGKSSITAALFRLVELSGGRITIDGKDISRLGLRDLRGRIEVIAQDPTLFKGTIRSNLDLWSALRKAGLLARPTPTHRTFTRSPSRQPDHCLRRGYFICVYLRRDRLRRLGCH
;
A
#
# COMPACT_ATOMS: atom_id res chain seq x y z
N MET A 1 3.38 -20.56 9.75
CA MET A 1 2.14 -19.76 9.65
C MET A 1 2.39 -18.26 9.58
N GLY A 2 2.82 -17.60 10.65
CA GLY A 2 2.94 -16.13 10.69
C GLY A 2 3.82 -15.52 9.59
N LEU A 3 4.96 -16.15 9.30
CA LEU A 3 5.85 -15.77 8.19
C LEU A 3 5.17 -15.83 6.81
N TRP A 4 4.42 -16.90 6.56
CA TRP A 4 3.70 -17.09 5.29
C TRP A 4 2.63 -16.03 5.09
N LEU A 5 1.90 -15.68 6.16
CA LEU A 5 0.91 -14.61 6.11
C LEU A 5 1.55 -13.25 5.76
N GLY A 6 2.76 -12.99 6.27
CA GLY A 6 3.55 -11.80 5.90
C GLY A 6 3.97 -11.79 4.43
N PHE A 7 4.33 -12.94 3.86
CA PHE A 7 4.64 -13.05 2.43
C PHE A 7 3.40 -12.91 1.55
N TRP A 8 2.26 -13.43 1.99
CA TRP A 8 0.98 -13.24 1.30
C TRP A 8 0.56 -11.77 1.29
N SER A 9 0.66 -11.07 2.43
CA SER A 9 0.32 -9.65 2.52
C SER A 9 1.24 -8.74 1.68
N SER A 10 2.47 -9.16 1.41
CA SER A 10 3.44 -8.38 0.61
C SER A 10 3.51 -8.82 -0.86
N SER A 11 2.69 -9.79 -1.27
CA SER A 11 2.68 -10.38 -2.63
C SER A 11 4.07 -10.76 -3.16
N ARG A 12 4.98 -11.16 -2.26
CA ARG A 12 6.42 -11.26 -2.53
C ARG A 12 6.79 -12.19 -3.69
N PHE A 13 6.04 -13.28 -3.86
CA PHE A 13 6.31 -14.31 -4.86
C PHE A 13 5.46 -14.19 -6.13
N GLY A 14 4.61 -13.16 -6.25
CA GLY A 14 3.75 -12.97 -7.44
C GLY A 14 2.76 -14.12 -7.73
N LEU A 15 2.54 -15.03 -6.76
CA LEU A 15 1.61 -16.15 -6.91
C LEU A 15 0.16 -15.70 -6.97
N THR A 16 -0.71 -16.49 -7.61
CA THR A 16 -2.15 -16.25 -7.59
C THR A 16 -2.71 -16.38 -6.17
N ARG A 17 -3.80 -15.66 -5.87
CA ARG A 17 -4.46 -15.69 -4.56
C ARG A 17 -4.81 -17.13 -4.12
N ASN A 18 -5.24 -17.96 -5.06
CA ASN A 18 -5.60 -19.35 -4.79
C ASN A 18 -4.40 -20.17 -4.33
N ASN A 19 -3.20 -19.93 -4.89
CA ASN A 19 -1.98 -20.64 -4.49
C ASN A 19 -1.53 -20.25 -3.08
N TYR A 20 -1.64 -18.96 -2.70
CA TYR A 20 -1.36 -18.52 -1.33
C TYR A 20 -2.28 -19.16 -0.29
N ILE A 21 -3.58 -19.24 -0.61
CA ILE A 21 -4.58 -19.89 0.25
C ILE A 21 -4.30 -21.40 0.34
N ALA A 22 -4.02 -22.07 -0.77
CA ALA A 22 -3.72 -23.50 -0.79
C ALA A 22 -2.54 -23.84 0.13
N ILE A 23 -1.41 -23.13 0.00
CA ILE A 23 -0.22 -23.35 0.84
C ILE A 23 -0.54 -23.06 2.32
N TYR A 24 -1.32 -22.02 2.62
CA TYR A 24 -1.72 -21.71 3.99
C TYR A 24 -2.57 -22.84 4.60
N VAL A 25 -3.56 -23.35 3.85
CA VAL A 25 -4.40 -24.48 4.29
C VAL A 25 -3.57 -25.74 4.48
N THR A 26 -2.64 -26.05 3.58
CA THR A 26 -1.74 -27.20 3.73
C THR A 26 -0.89 -27.07 4.99
N LEU A 27 -0.32 -25.90 5.26
CA LEU A 27 0.42 -25.64 6.50
C LEU A 27 -0.46 -25.81 7.75
N ALA A 28 -1.76 -25.48 7.67
CA ALA A 28 -2.69 -25.60 8.80
C ALA A 28 -2.98 -27.06 9.11
N ILE A 29 -3.21 -27.85 8.07
CA ILE A 29 -3.44 -29.30 8.19
C ILE A 29 -2.19 -29.98 8.76
N VAL A 30 -0.99 -29.64 8.24
CA VAL A 30 0.27 -30.16 8.75
C VAL A 30 0.48 -29.78 10.22
N GLN A 31 0.20 -28.54 10.60
CA GLN A 31 0.30 -28.10 11.99
C GLN A 31 -0.66 -28.88 12.90
N ALA A 32 -1.92 -29.04 12.50
CA ALA A 32 -2.91 -29.79 13.27
C ALA A 32 -2.50 -31.26 13.45
N LEU A 33 -1.99 -31.88 12.39
CA LEU A 33 -1.50 -33.26 12.41
C LEU A 33 -0.27 -33.41 13.32
N LEU A 34 0.71 -32.50 13.23
CA LEU A 34 1.87 -32.50 14.12
C LEU A 34 1.48 -32.26 15.59
N MET A 35 0.53 -31.36 15.86
CA MET A 35 0.06 -31.10 17.21
C MET A 35 -0.68 -32.30 17.80
N PHE A 36 -1.48 -32.99 16.97
CA PHE A 36 -2.14 -34.23 17.35
C PHE A 36 -1.12 -35.33 17.66
N LEU A 37 -0.15 -35.57 16.76
CA LEU A 37 0.92 -36.55 16.96
C LEU A 37 1.76 -36.24 18.20
N PHE A 38 2.10 -34.98 18.43
CA PHE A 38 2.83 -34.55 19.62
C PHE A 38 2.05 -34.86 20.89
N THR A 39 0.77 -34.48 20.93
CA THR A 39 -0.09 -34.67 22.10
C THR A 39 -0.28 -36.15 22.40
N THR A 40 -0.60 -36.96 21.40
CA THR A 40 -0.78 -38.41 21.57
C THR A 40 0.52 -39.11 21.95
N SER A 41 1.66 -38.71 21.36
CA SER A 41 2.97 -39.30 21.70
C SER A 41 3.34 -39.04 23.16
N VAL A 42 3.21 -37.81 23.63
CA VAL A 42 3.52 -37.46 25.03
C VAL A 42 2.58 -38.19 26.00
N SER A 43 1.28 -38.24 25.71
CA SER A 43 0.31 -38.96 26.54
C SER A 43 0.58 -40.47 26.57
N ASN A 44 0.86 -41.09 25.43
CA ASN A 44 1.14 -42.52 25.34
C ASN A 44 2.45 -42.90 26.05
N LEU A 45 3.52 -42.10 25.85
CA LEU A 45 4.80 -42.33 26.53
C LEU A 45 4.69 -42.12 28.04
N GLY A 46 3.93 -41.11 28.47
CA GLY A 46 3.65 -40.84 29.88
C GLY A 46 2.92 -42.01 30.53
N SER A 47 1.81 -42.45 29.92
CA SER A 47 1.01 -43.59 30.41
C SER A 47 1.82 -44.89 30.43
N LEU A 48 2.57 -45.20 29.37
CA LEU A 48 3.41 -46.40 29.31
C LEU A 48 4.49 -46.40 30.40
N SER A 49 5.11 -45.24 30.64
CA SER A 49 6.14 -45.09 31.66
C SER A 49 5.55 -45.24 33.06
N SER A 50 4.37 -44.66 33.30
CA SER A 50 3.68 -44.76 34.58
C SER A 50 3.23 -46.20 34.89
N HIS A 51 2.63 -46.88 33.91
CA HIS A 51 2.27 -48.30 34.05
C HIS A 51 3.49 -49.18 34.37
N ARG A 52 4.60 -49.00 33.66
CA ARG A 52 5.84 -49.75 33.93
C ARG A 52 6.40 -49.45 35.33
N LEU A 53 6.34 -48.20 35.76
CA LEU A 53 6.81 -47.80 37.09
C LEU A 53 5.92 -48.39 38.20
N LEU A 54 4.60 -48.36 38.03
CA LEU A 54 3.65 -48.91 39.00
C LEU A 54 3.77 -50.43 39.10
N ASP A 55 3.93 -51.14 37.97
CA ASP A 55 4.11 -52.59 37.94
C ASP A 55 5.42 -53.00 38.63
N GLN A 56 6.53 -52.29 38.34
CA GLN A 56 7.80 -52.49 39.02
C GLN A 56 7.73 -52.19 40.53
N ALA A 57 7.05 -51.12 40.92
CA ALA A 57 6.88 -50.75 42.33
C ALA A 57 6.06 -51.80 43.07
N THR A 58 4.94 -52.24 42.48
CA THR A 58 4.04 -53.23 43.08
C THR A 58 4.76 -54.58 43.24
N ASN A 59 5.43 -55.06 42.19
CA ASN A 59 6.15 -56.33 42.23
C ASN A 59 7.31 -56.30 43.24
N LYS A 60 8.02 -55.17 43.39
CA LYS A 60 9.07 -55.02 44.41
C LYS A 60 8.52 -54.95 45.83
N VAL A 61 7.39 -54.28 46.06
CA VAL A 61 6.77 -54.18 47.39
C VAL A 61 6.29 -55.57 47.86
N ILE A 62 5.67 -56.36 46.97
CA ILE A 62 5.19 -57.71 47.32
C ILE A 62 6.33 -58.66 47.66
N ARG A 63 7.50 -58.50 47.02
CA ARG A 63 8.69 -59.35 47.23
C ARG A 63 9.63 -58.82 48.31
N SER A 64 9.26 -57.77 49.03
CA SER A 64 10.13 -57.17 50.05
C SER A 64 10.14 -58.00 51.34
N PRO A 65 11.24 -58.01 52.11
CA PRO A 65 11.34 -58.81 53.33
C PRO A 65 10.36 -58.30 54.40
N GLN A 66 9.93 -59.19 55.31
CA GLN A 66 8.97 -58.87 56.38
C GLN A 66 9.39 -57.63 57.20
N SER A 67 10.71 -57.43 57.41
CA SER A 67 11.27 -56.26 58.09
C SER A 67 10.89 -54.92 57.44
N PHE A 68 10.69 -54.86 56.12
CA PHE A 68 10.18 -53.68 55.44
C PHE A 68 8.71 -53.40 55.80
N HIS A 69 7.89 -54.44 55.87
CA HIS A 69 6.48 -54.34 56.20
C HIS A 69 6.24 -54.01 57.69
N ASP A 70 7.12 -54.47 58.58
CA ASP A 70 7.03 -54.16 60.02
C ASP A 70 7.52 -52.74 60.36
N THR A 71 8.43 -52.18 59.57
CA THR A 71 9.00 -50.83 59.79
C THR A 71 8.21 -49.71 59.11
N GLN A 72 7.48 -49.99 58.03
CA GLN A 72 6.70 -49.00 57.30
C GLN A 72 5.21 -49.13 57.61
N PRO A 73 4.53 -48.07 58.07
CA PRO A 73 3.10 -48.13 58.30
C PRO A 73 2.35 -48.38 56.99
N LEU A 74 1.39 -49.32 57.01
CA LEU A 74 0.63 -49.76 55.83
C LEU A 74 0.01 -48.59 55.05
N GLY A 75 -0.49 -47.57 55.75
CA GLY A 75 -1.05 -46.36 55.14
C GLY A 75 -0.08 -45.58 54.24
N ARG A 76 1.23 -45.60 54.55
CA ARG A 76 2.26 -44.95 53.72
C ARG A 76 2.45 -45.68 52.39
N ILE A 77 2.40 -47.02 52.40
CA ILE A 77 2.52 -47.84 51.19
C ILE A 77 1.30 -47.62 50.29
N ILE A 78 0.10 -47.67 50.87
CA ILE A 78 -1.15 -47.42 50.16
C ILE A 78 -1.18 -46.02 49.56
N ASN A 79 -0.80 -44.98 50.31
CA ASN A 79 -0.79 -43.60 49.80
C ASN A 79 0.19 -43.40 48.62
N ARG A 80 1.33 -44.10 48.60
CA ARG A 80 2.26 -44.07 47.46
C ARG A 80 1.70 -44.76 46.21
N LEU A 81 1.10 -45.94 46.37
CA LEU A 81 0.54 -46.71 45.26
C LEU A 81 -0.79 -46.15 44.73
N SER A 82 -1.44 -45.25 45.47
CA SER A 82 -2.70 -44.62 45.08
C SER A 82 -2.53 -43.14 44.73
N ARG A 83 -2.26 -42.29 45.71
CA ARG A 83 -2.20 -40.83 45.53
C ARG A 83 -1.00 -40.41 44.70
N ASP A 84 0.19 -40.91 45.01
CA ASP A 84 1.39 -40.53 44.26
C ASP A 84 1.35 -41.14 42.84
N ALA A 85 0.82 -42.36 42.68
CA ALA A 85 0.55 -42.95 41.37
C ALA A 85 -0.39 -42.06 40.53
N ASN A 86 -1.49 -41.56 41.10
CA ASN A 86 -2.40 -40.64 40.40
C ASN A 86 -1.70 -39.33 39.96
N VAL A 87 -0.74 -38.83 40.73
CA VAL A 87 0.05 -37.64 40.32
C VAL A 87 0.93 -37.98 39.12
N VAL A 88 1.56 -39.16 39.10
CA VAL A 88 2.42 -39.61 37.99
C VAL A 88 1.61 -39.97 36.74
N ASP A 89 0.41 -40.54 36.91
CA ASP A 89 -0.48 -40.93 35.81
C ASP A 89 -1.10 -39.72 35.10
N ASN A 90 -1.62 -38.76 35.88
CA ASN A 90 -2.46 -37.70 35.34
C ASN A 90 -1.78 -36.33 35.34
N GLN A 91 -1.20 -35.92 36.47
CA GLN A 91 -0.71 -34.53 36.62
C GLN A 91 0.64 -34.32 35.92
N LEU A 92 1.54 -35.29 36.02
CA LEU A 92 2.89 -35.16 35.48
C LEU A 92 2.92 -35.10 33.94
N PRO A 93 2.20 -35.97 33.19
CA PRO A 93 2.19 -35.92 31.73
C PRO A 93 1.55 -34.63 31.21
N ASP A 94 0.47 -34.16 31.84
CA ASP A 94 -0.15 -32.90 31.50
C ASP A 94 0.75 -31.69 31.75
N ALA A 95 1.46 -31.67 32.88
CA ALA A 95 2.43 -30.63 33.18
C ALA A 95 3.60 -30.62 32.18
N LEU A 96 4.13 -31.80 31.83
CA LEU A 96 5.20 -31.94 30.83
C LEU A 96 4.73 -31.50 29.43
N ARG A 97 3.53 -31.90 29.01
CA ARG A 97 2.93 -31.49 27.73
C ARG A 97 2.77 -29.98 27.68
N MET A 98 2.19 -29.38 28.71
CA MET A 98 2.00 -27.93 28.79
C MET A 98 3.35 -27.21 28.74
N PHE A 99 4.33 -27.66 29.52
CA PHE A 99 5.69 -27.09 29.56
C PHE A 99 6.41 -27.14 28.22
N LEU A 100 6.43 -28.30 27.55
CA LEU A 100 7.08 -28.45 26.24
C LEU A 100 6.39 -27.57 25.19
N TYR A 101 5.06 -27.49 25.21
CA TYR A 101 4.29 -26.64 24.32
C TYR A 101 4.63 -25.15 24.53
N THR A 102 4.65 -24.66 25.77
CA THR A 102 5.02 -23.25 26.05
C THR A 102 6.47 -22.94 25.69
N MET A 103 7.42 -23.86 25.92
CA MET A 103 8.82 -23.66 25.54
C MET A 103 8.99 -23.50 24.03
N VAL A 104 8.36 -24.37 23.24
CA VAL A 104 8.41 -24.30 21.77
C VAL A 104 7.71 -23.02 21.27
N LEU A 105 6.58 -22.64 21.87
CA LEU A 105 5.87 -21.42 21.53
C LEU A 105 6.73 -20.17 21.76
N ILE A 106 7.35 -20.05 22.93
CA ILE A 106 8.22 -18.92 23.28
C ILE A 106 9.43 -18.85 22.34
N ALA A 107 10.10 -19.99 22.11
CA ALA A 107 11.23 -20.07 21.19
C ALA A 107 10.84 -19.64 19.76
N SER A 108 9.67 -20.08 19.29
CA SER A 108 9.12 -19.70 17.97
C SER A 108 8.86 -18.19 17.86
N ILE A 109 8.26 -17.57 18.87
CA ILE A 109 8.01 -16.11 18.91
C ILE A 109 9.34 -15.33 18.89
N ILE A 110 10.30 -15.74 19.73
CA ILE A 110 11.62 -15.10 19.79
C ILE A 110 12.36 -15.23 18.44
N ALA A 111 12.36 -16.43 17.84
CA ALA A 111 12.98 -16.66 16.54
C ALA A 111 12.36 -15.80 15.44
N LEU A 112 11.02 -15.67 15.43
CA LEU A 112 10.30 -14.80 14.50
C LEU A 112 10.68 -13.32 14.68
N LEU A 113 10.79 -12.85 15.93
CA LEU A 113 11.18 -11.47 16.23
C LEU A 113 12.62 -11.18 15.80
N ILE A 114 13.57 -12.08 16.06
CA ILE A 114 14.96 -11.93 15.63
C ILE A 114 15.06 -11.90 14.10
N TYR A 115 14.29 -12.73 13.40
CA TYR A 115 14.25 -12.73 11.94
C TYR A 115 13.80 -11.37 11.35
N TYR A 116 12.76 -10.74 11.93
CA TYR A 116 12.28 -9.45 11.45
C TYR A 116 13.08 -8.24 11.95
N PHE A 117 13.62 -8.33 13.17
CA PHE A 117 14.31 -7.25 13.88
C PHE A 117 15.59 -7.80 14.55
N PRO A 118 16.72 -7.92 13.85
CA PRO A 118 17.93 -8.52 14.41
C PRO A 118 18.47 -7.75 15.64
N TYR A 119 18.29 -6.42 15.68
CA TYR A 119 18.66 -5.60 16.84
C TYR A 119 17.85 -5.91 18.12
N PHE A 120 16.69 -6.58 18.01
CA PHE A 120 15.93 -7.06 19.16
C PHE A 120 16.75 -8.05 20.01
N ALA A 121 17.70 -8.78 19.42
CA ALA A 121 18.56 -9.71 20.14
C ALA A 121 19.37 -9.02 21.25
N ILE A 122 19.78 -7.75 21.07
CA ILE A 122 20.51 -6.98 22.07
C ILE A 122 19.61 -6.69 23.28
N ALA A 123 18.36 -6.29 23.03
CA ALA A 123 17.37 -6.03 24.08
C ALA A 123 16.95 -7.31 24.83
N LEU A 124 17.05 -8.48 24.20
CA LEU A 124 16.70 -9.76 24.79
C LEU A 124 17.64 -10.19 25.93
N VAL A 125 18.94 -9.84 25.85
CA VAL A 125 19.95 -10.21 26.86
C VAL A 125 19.59 -9.73 28.28
N PRO A 126 19.31 -8.43 28.52
CA PRO A 126 18.92 -7.96 29.85
C PRO A 126 17.56 -8.53 30.31
N LEU A 127 16.62 -8.76 29.38
CA LEU A 127 15.32 -9.38 29.69
C LEU A 127 15.49 -10.82 30.18
N ILE A 128 16.34 -11.62 29.52
CA ILE A 128 16.66 -12.99 29.95
C ILE A 128 17.38 -12.97 31.31
N ALA A 129 18.33 -12.06 31.52
CA ALA A 129 19.02 -11.94 32.81
C ALA A 129 18.02 -11.64 33.95
N LEU A 130 17.10 -10.70 33.74
CA LEU A 130 16.06 -10.36 34.72
C LEU A 130 15.08 -11.53 34.94
N PHE A 131 14.73 -12.27 33.89
CA PHE A 131 13.93 -13.49 33.99
C PHE A 131 14.63 -14.57 34.82
N LEU A 132 15.91 -14.85 34.55
CA LEU A 132 16.70 -15.83 35.29
C LEU A 132 16.85 -15.43 36.76
N PHE A 133 17.07 -14.15 37.04
CA PHE A 133 17.13 -13.64 38.41
C PHE A 133 15.80 -13.82 39.15
N ALA A 134 14.67 -13.41 38.54
CA ALA A 134 13.35 -13.53 39.15
C ALA A 134 12.96 -14.99 39.42
N THR A 135 13.23 -15.88 38.46
CA THR A 135 12.94 -17.32 38.58
C THR A 135 13.86 -18.02 39.59
N ALA A 136 15.14 -17.67 39.65
CA ALA A 136 16.08 -18.21 40.65
C ALA A 136 15.65 -17.81 42.07
N TYR A 137 15.34 -16.52 42.28
CA TYR A 137 14.85 -16.03 43.56
C TYR A 137 13.54 -16.72 43.98
N PHE A 138 12.57 -16.78 43.08
CA PHE A 138 11.29 -17.45 43.34
C PHE A 138 11.46 -18.93 43.68
N ARG A 139 12.34 -19.65 42.96
CA ARG A 139 12.55 -21.09 43.16
C ARG A 139 13.09 -21.40 44.55
N ILE A 140 14.03 -20.58 45.04
CA ILE A 140 14.62 -20.73 46.38
C ILE A 140 13.52 -20.53 47.44
N THR A 141 12.81 -19.41 47.38
CA THR A 141 11.78 -19.05 48.37
C THR A 141 10.61 -20.03 48.38
N THR A 142 10.08 -20.37 47.21
CA THR A 142 8.92 -21.26 47.08
C THR A 142 9.23 -22.68 47.52
N ARG A 143 10.45 -23.17 47.30
CA ARG A 143 10.88 -24.48 47.78
C ARG A 143 10.87 -24.54 49.32
N ALA A 144 11.38 -23.49 49.98
CA ALA A 144 11.38 -23.41 51.44
C ALA A 144 9.94 -23.30 52.00
N LEU A 145 9.11 -22.44 51.39
CA LEU A 145 7.70 -22.28 51.78
C LEU A 145 6.90 -23.57 51.62
N LYS A 146 7.03 -24.26 50.48
CA LYS A 146 6.34 -25.55 50.25
C LYS A 146 6.79 -26.63 51.24
N HIS A 147 8.07 -26.65 51.61
CA HIS A 147 8.56 -27.56 52.64
C HIS A 147 7.92 -27.26 54.01
N HIS A 148 7.89 -25.98 54.42
CA HIS A 148 7.24 -25.57 55.66
C HIS A 148 5.73 -25.88 55.67
N GLU A 149 5.03 -25.61 54.58
CA GLU A 149 3.61 -25.93 54.40
C GLU A 149 3.36 -27.44 54.56
N ALA A 150 4.20 -28.28 53.95
CA ALA A 150 4.09 -29.74 54.06
C ALA A 150 4.32 -30.25 55.50
N VAL A 151 5.28 -29.66 56.23
CA VAL A 151 5.53 -30.02 57.64
C VAL A 151 4.35 -29.64 58.54
N LEU A 152 3.77 -28.44 58.36
CA LEU A 152 2.59 -27.99 59.12
C LEU A 152 1.36 -28.83 58.83
N CYS A 153 1.14 -29.17 57.56
CA CYS A 153 0.06 -30.07 57.12
C CYS A 153 0.19 -31.45 57.79
N GLY A 154 1.40 -32.00 57.85
CA GLY A 154 1.68 -33.26 58.56
C GLY A 154 1.34 -33.19 60.06
N LYS A 155 1.69 -32.10 60.75
CA LYS A 155 1.36 -31.89 62.16
C LYS A 155 -0.15 -31.79 62.40
N MET A 156 -0.86 -31.04 61.56
CA MET A 156 -2.32 -30.91 61.63
C MET A 156 -3.02 -32.27 61.48
N PHE A 157 -2.62 -33.09 60.51
CA PHE A 157 -3.18 -34.44 60.35
C PHE A 157 -2.87 -35.37 61.52
N ALA A 158 -1.66 -35.30 62.09
CA ALA A 158 -1.29 -36.08 63.26
C ALA A 158 -2.19 -35.73 64.47
N GLN A 159 -2.34 -34.43 64.77
CA GLN A 159 -3.16 -33.96 65.88
C GLN A 159 -4.66 -34.27 65.68
N PHE A 160 -5.14 -34.17 64.44
CA PHE A 160 -6.49 -34.60 64.10
C PHE A 160 -6.69 -36.11 64.32
N SER A 161 -5.75 -36.94 63.86
CA SER A 161 -5.81 -38.39 64.03
C SER A 161 -5.77 -38.81 65.50
N GLU A 162 -4.93 -38.17 66.32
CA GLU A 162 -4.85 -38.40 67.76
C GLU A 162 -6.17 -38.03 68.46
N SER A 163 -6.76 -36.89 68.09
CA SER A 163 -8.06 -36.44 68.62
C SER A 163 -9.21 -37.40 68.28
N VAL A 164 -9.21 -37.95 67.06
CA VAL A 164 -10.21 -38.94 66.62
C VAL A 164 -10.04 -40.25 67.38
N SER A 165 -8.80 -40.72 67.54
CA SER A 165 -8.51 -41.93 68.31
C SER A 165 -8.82 -41.78 69.80
N GLY A 166 -8.61 -40.59 70.37
CA GLY A 166 -8.83 -40.26 71.79
C GLY A 166 -10.19 -39.63 72.10
N VAL A 167 -11.16 -39.67 71.19
CA VAL A 167 -12.41 -38.89 71.30
C VAL A 167 -13.22 -39.23 72.54
N SER A 168 -13.21 -40.48 72.99
CA SER A 168 -13.88 -40.92 74.22
C SER A 168 -13.27 -40.26 75.46
N THR A 169 -11.94 -40.22 75.55
CA THR A 169 -11.19 -39.58 76.63
C THR A 169 -11.42 -38.06 76.65
N VAL A 170 -11.33 -37.39 75.49
CA VAL A 170 -11.57 -35.94 75.39
C VAL A 170 -13.00 -35.58 75.83
N ARG A 171 -13.99 -36.41 75.49
CA ARG A 171 -15.38 -36.22 75.93
C ARG A 171 -15.56 -36.49 77.42
N ALA A 172 -14.92 -37.52 77.96
CA ALA A 172 -15.02 -37.87 79.37
C ALA A 172 -14.48 -36.77 80.30
N PHE A 173 -13.39 -36.09 79.90
CA PHE A 173 -12.80 -35.01 80.68
C PHE A 173 -13.33 -33.60 80.35
N GLY A 174 -14.20 -33.44 79.33
CA GLY A 174 -14.79 -32.13 79.01
C GLY A 174 -13.86 -31.10 78.34
N PHE A 175 -12.73 -31.53 77.75
CA PHE A 175 -11.72 -30.65 77.13
C PHE A 175 -11.94 -30.42 75.62
N GLN A 176 -13.15 -30.57 75.09
CA GLN A 176 -13.42 -30.46 73.66
C GLN A 176 -13.01 -29.09 73.09
N ASN A 177 -13.30 -28.00 73.82
CA ASN A 177 -13.02 -26.64 73.35
C ASN A 177 -11.51 -26.36 73.23
N THR A 178 -10.70 -26.84 74.17
CA THR A 178 -9.23 -26.68 74.14
C THR A 178 -8.64 -27.41 72.94
N PHE A 179 -9.11 -28.63 72.66
CA PHE A 179 -8.68 -29.39 71.47
C PHE A 179 -9.10 -28.71 70.17
N ILE A 180 -10.33 -28.20 70.08
CA ILE A 180 -10.81 -27.47 68.91
C ILE A 180 -9.98 -26.21 68.66
N GLN A 181 -9.64 -25.45 69.71
CA GLN A 181 -8.80 -24.26 69.60
C GLN A 181 -7.39 -24.62 69.10
N SER A 182 -6.76 -25.64 69.68
CA SER A 182 -5.43 -26.07 69.25
C SER A 182 -5.43 -26.57 67.79
N LEU A 183 -6.47 -27.29 67.36
CA LEU A 183 -6.61 -27.71 65.97
C LEU A 183 -6.83 -26.51 65.02
N ARG A 184 -7.61 -25.51 65.44
CA ARG A 184 -7.77 -24.26 64.66
C ARG A 184 -6.44 -23.53 64.50
N GLU A 185 -5.64 -23.41 65.55
CA GLU A 185 -4.30 -22.80 65.46
C GLU A 185 -3.38 -23.58 64.49
N ALA A 186 -3.42 -24.91 64.52
CA ALA A 186 -2.66 -25.73 63.57
C ALA A 186 -3.11 -25.51 62.11
N ILE A 187 -4.42 -25.40 61.88
CA ILE A 187 -5.02 -25.10 60.57
C ILE A 187 -4.63 -23.68 60.12
N ASP A 188 -4.71 -22.68 61.00
CA ASP A 188 -4.37 -21.28 60.69
C ASP A 188 -2.89 -21.12 60.36
N ASN A 189 -2.00 -21.81 61.09
CA ASN A 189 -0.57 -21.84 60.76
C ASN A 189 -0.31 -22.48 59.39
N MET A 190 -0.96 -23.60 59.09
CA MET A 190 -0.87 -24.25 57.77
C MET A 190 -1.40 -23.34 56.66
N ASN A 191 -2.57 -22.74 56.85
CA ASN A 191 -3.20 -21.83 55.88
C ASN A 191 -2.35 -20.57 55.67
N SER A 192 -1.72 -20.04 56.71
CA SER A 192 -0.81 -18.88 56.62
C SER A 192 0.40 -19.22 55.73
N ALA A 193 1.02 -20.39 55.94
CA ALA A 193 2.10 -20.86 55.07
C ALA A 193 1.65 -21.05 53.61
N GLY A 194 0.47 -21.66 53.40
CA GLY A 194 -0.14 -21.81 52.07
C GLY A 194 -0.46 -20.47 51.40
N PHE A 195 -0.94 -19.48 52.17
CA PHE A 195 -1.19 -18.14 51.68
C PHE A 195 0.10 -17.44 51.22
N LEU A 196 1.21 -17.58 51.95
CA LEU A 196 2.52 -17.06 51.54
C LEU A 196 3.03 -17.73 50.26
N ASN A 197 2.83 -19.04 50.11
CA ASN A 197 3.17 -19.77 48.89
C ASN A 197 2.36 -19.24 47.68
N ASN A 198 1.04 -19.07 47.84
CA ASN A 198 0.19 -18.49 46.79
C ASN A 198 0.55 -17.03 46.47
N SER A 199 0.87 -16.23 47.49
CA SER A 199 1.32 -14.85 47.32
C SER A 199 2.66 -14.77 46.57
N SER A 200 3.58 -15.70 46.85
CA SER A 200 4.85 -15.81 46.13
C SER A 200 4.64 -16.15 44.65
N GLN A 201 3.65 -17.00 44.33
CA GLN A 201 3.29 -17.31 42.93
C GLN A 201 2.76 -16.07 42.20
N ARG A 202 1.90 -15.26 42.84
CA ARG A 202 1.42 -13.99 42.29
C ARG A 202 2.55 -12.97 42.11
N TRP A 203 3.48 -12.92 43.05
CA TRP A 203 4.66 -12.06 42.92
C TRP A 203 5.50 -12.43 41.68
N LEU A 204 5.74 -13.71 41.43
CA LEU A 204 6.46 -14.12 40.22
C LEU A 204 5.65 -13.77 38.96
N ALA A 205 4.34 -14.09 38.94
CA ALA A 205 3.49 -13.82 37.79
C ALA A 205 3.52 -12.34 37.39
N THR A 206 3.33 -11.42 38.34
CA THR A 206 3.37 -9.98 38.09
C THR A 206 4.72 -9.49 37.56
N ARG A 207 5.84 -10.09 38.00
CA ARG A 207 7.19 -9.77 37.47
C ARG A 207 7.41 -10.32 36.07
N LEU A 208 6.96 -11.53 35.79
CA LEU A 208 7.00 -12.10 34.44
C LEU A 208 6.13 -11.30 33.46
N ASP A 209 4.96 -10.82 33.91
CA ASP A 209 4.09 -9.95 33.11
C ASP A 209 4.76 -8.61 32.83
N LEU A 210 5.50 -8.04 33.79
CA LEU A 210 6.29 -6.82 33.57
C LEU A 210 7.39 -7.02 32.50
N VAL A 211 8.09 -8.16 32.54
CA VAL A 211 9.07 -8.55 31.51
C VAL A 211 8.39 -8.71 30.14
N ALA A 212 7.23 -9.35 30.09
CA ALA A 212 6.48 -9.51 28.84
C ALA A 212 6.01 -8.16 28.28
N ASN A 213 5.48 -7.27 29.13
CA ASN A 213 5.02 -5.95 28.71
C ASN A 213 6.17 -5.05 28.22
N THR A 214 7.33 -5.10 28.87
CA THR A 214 8.53 -4.39 28.41
C THR A 214 9.07 -4.95 27.09
N MET A 215 9.00 -6.27 26.89
CA MET A 215 9.30 -6.90 25.61
C MET A 215 8.36 -6.42 24.50
N VAL A 216 7.04 -6.43 24.74
CA VAL A 216 6.03 -5.95 23.78
C VAL A 216 6.23 -4.46 23.45
N LEU A 217 6.51 -3.63 24.47
CA LEU A 217 6.82 -2.21 24.28
C LEU A 217 8.04 -2.01 23.38
N THR A 218 9.11 -2.78 23.61
CA THR A 218 10.35 -2.70 22.82
C THR A 218 10.10 -3.08 21.36
N VAL A 219 9.35 -4.16 21.11
CA VAL A 219 8.96 -4.56 19.76
C VAL A 219 8.10 -3.48 19.09
N GLY A 220 7.14 -2.90 19.82
CA GLY A 220 6.30 -1.81 19.32
C GLY A 220 7.12 -0.59 18.89
N LEU A 221 8.09 -0.18 19.71
CA LEU A 221 9.00 0.93 19.40
C LEU A 221 9.81 0.65 18.12
N LEU A 222 10.40 -0.55 18.00
CA LEU A 222 11.17 -0.95 16.81
C LEU A 222 10.32 -0.96 15.52
N VAL A 223 9.07 -1.42 15.60
CA VAL A 223 8.13 -1.40 14.47
C VAL A 223 7.83 0.03 14.03
N VAL A 224 7.57 0.93 14.99
CA VAL A 224 7.29 2.35 14.71
C VAL A 224 8.51 3.05 14.12
N SER A 225 9.71 2.86 14.69
CA SER A 225 10.95 3.43 14.17
C SER A 225 11.20 3.04 12.72
N LYS A 226 10.97 1.78 12.34
CA LYS A 226 11.12 1.32 10.95
C LYS A 226 10.14 2.01 10.00
N ARG A 227 8.88 2.20 10.40
CA ARG A 227 7.88 2.94 9.60
C ARG A 227 8.22 4.42 9.49
N ALA A 228 8.66 5.03 10.60
CA ALA A 228 9.02 6.45 10.66
C ALA A 228 10.19 6.80 9.74
N VAL A 229 11.17 5.90 9.58
CA VAL A 229 12.31 6.11 8.66
C VAL A 229 11.92 5.88 7.20
N MET A 230 11.07 4.90 6.89
CA MET A 230 10.78 4.51 5.51
C MET A 230 9.84 5.48 4.76
N HIS A 231 8.89 6.10 5.46
CA HIS A 231 7.93 7.05 4.87
C HIS A 231 8.56 8.32 4.26
N PRO A 232 9.42 9.08 4.95
CA PRO A 232 10.02 10.29 4.40
C PRO A 232 10.96 9.98 3.23
N ILE A 233 11.68 8.85 3.26
CA ILE A 233 12.55 8.43 2.15
C ILE A 233 11.73 8.21 0.88
N ARG A 234 10.58 7.53 0.98
CA ARG A 234 9.67 7.31 -0.16
C ARG A 234 9.10 8.61 -0.71
N GLN A 235 8.68 9.52 0.19
CA GLN A 235 8.19 10.83 -0.23
C GLN A 235 9.27 11.65 -0.94
N LEU A 236 10.52 11.59 -0.48
CA LEU A 236 11.65 12.23 -1.15
C LEU A 236 11.87 11.66 -2.57
N THR A 237 11.71 10.34 -2.76
CA THR A 237 11.84 9.73 -4.09
C THR A 237 10.73 10.16 -5.04
N GLU A 238 9.49 10.29 -4.53
CA GLU A 238 8.34 10.80 -5.29
C GLU A 238 8.56 12.27 -5.70
N VAL A 239 9.07 13.10 -4.80
CA VAL A 239 9.43 14.50 -5.09
C VAL A 239 10.54 14.59 -6.13
N GLN A 240 11.61 13.78 -6.01
CA GLN A 240 12.69 13.72 -7.00
C GLN A 240 12.18 13.32 -8.38
N THR A 241 11.30 12.32 -8.45
CA THR A 241 10.67 11.91 -9.71
C THR A 241 9.79 13.02 -10.28
N GLY A 242 9.08 13.76 -9.43
CA GLY A 242 8.31 14.94 -9.81
C GLY A 242 9.17 16.10 -10.34
N MET A 243 10.36 16.30 -9.80
CA MET A 243 11.29 17.35 -10.26
C MET A 243 11.72 17.16 -11.72
N ASN A 244 11.89 15.92 -12.19
CA ASN A 244 12.17 15.65 -13.61
C ASN A 244 11.03 16.08 -14.56
N ALA A 245 9.79 16.11 -14.06
CA ALA A 245 8.67 16.65 -14.84
C ALA A 245 8.68 18.19 -14.84
N MET A 246 9.07 18.80 -13.73
CA MET A 246 9.22 20.26 -13.62
C MET A 246 10.34 20.76 -14.54
N GLU A 247 11.49 20.08 -14.58
CA GLU A 247 12.62 20.43 -15.45
C GLU A 247 12.21 20.48 -16.93
N ARG A 248 11.51 19.44 -17.42
CA ARG A 248 10.98 19.41 -18.80
C ARG A 248 9.96 20.51 -19.06
N LEU A 249 9.12 20.82 -18.08
CA LEU A 249 8.12 21.88 -18.23
C LEU A 249 8.78 23.27 -18.21
N HIS A 250 9.83 23.45 -17.43
CA HIS A 250 10.65 24.65 -17.41
C HIS A 250 11.33 24.87 -18.76
N GLU A 251 11.92 23.82 -19.35
CA GLU A 251 12.54 23.88 -20.68
C GLU A 251 11.55 24.40 -21.74
N TYR A 252 10.32 23.88 -21.76
CA TYR A 252 9.28 24.35 -22.66
C TYR A 252 8.81 25.78 -22.36
N ALA A 253 8.79 26.17 -21.08
CA ALA A 253 8.32 27.50 -20.68
C ALA A 253 9.30 28.62 -21.07
N THR A 254 10.60 28.36 -21.05
CA THR A 254 11.63 29.41 -21.23
C THR A 254 12.41 29.34 -22.54
N SER A 255 12.46 28.18 -23.20
CA SER A 255 13.46 27.92 -24.25
C SER A 255 12.85 27.71 -25.64
N LEU A 256 11.55 27.91 -25.81
CA LEU A 256 10.88 27.79 -27.11
C LEU A 256 10.91 29.11 -27.89
N ASP A 257 11.37 29.03 -29.13
CA ASP A 257 11.24 30.11 -30.11
C ASP A 257 9.74 30.38 -30.36
N THR A 258 9.29 31.59 -30.04
CA THR A 258 7.90 32.01 -30.25
C THR A 258 7.79 32.71 -31.61
N GLU A 259 6.69 32.48 -32.35
CA GLU A 259 6.41 33.24 -33.58
C GLU A 259 6.41 34.76 -33.25
N PRO A 260 7.00 35.61 -34.11
CA PRO A 260 7.06 37.04 -33.85
C PRO A 260 5.63 37.62 -33.79
N ASP A 261 5.26 38.11 -32.60
CA ASP A 261 3.97 38.75 -32.36
C ASP A 261 4.00 40.16 -32.97
N GLN A 262 3.45 40.26 -34.18
CA GLN A 262 3.27 41.49 -34.99
C GLN A 262 4.56 42.16 -35.52
N PRO A 263 4.60 42.54 -36.82
CA PRO A 263 5.66 43.42 -37.30
C PRO A 263 5.52 44.82 -36.69
N PHE A 264 6.66 45.37 -36.27
CA PHE A 264 6.88 46.69 -35.64
C PHE A 264 6.41 47.91 -36.47
N ASN A 265 5.73 47.71 -37.59
CA ASN A 265 5.12 48.75 -38.44
C ASN A 265 4.07 48.11 -39.35
N ALA A 266 2.96 47.63 -38.79
CA ALA A 266 1.84 47.18 -39.61
C ALA A 266 1.25 48.37 -40.37
N LEU A 267 1.46 48.42 -41.69
CA LEU A 267 0.72 49.32 -42.58
C LEU A 267 -0.77 49.15 -42.30
N SER A 268 -1.47 50.22 -41.90
CA SER A 268 -2.92 50.18 -41.69
C SER A 268 -3.58 49.78 -43.01
N ILE A 269 -4.04 48.54 -43.09
CA ILE A 269 -4.72 48.04 -44.28
C ILE A 269 -6.10 48.71 -44.33
N GLN A 270 -6.43 49.38 -45.44
CA GLN A 270 -7.79 49.84 -45.70
C GLN A 270 -8.79 48.69 -45.50
N GLU A 271 -9.93 48.96 -44.87
CA GLU A 271 -10.90 47.91 -44.47
C GLU A 271 -11.32 47.00 -45.63
N CYS A 272 -11.27 47.49 -46.87
CA CYS A 272 -11.75 46.82 -48.07
C CYS A 272 -10.68 46.02 -48.86
N TRP A 273 -9.45 45.87 -48.37
CA TRP A 273 -8.42 45.05 -49.04
C TRP A 273 -8.64 43.55 -48.79
N PRO A 274 -8.35 42.63 -49.71
CA PRO A 274 -8.09 42.85 -51.13
C PRO A 274 -9.39 43.20 -51.90
N GLN A 275 -9.29 44.12 -52.85
CA GLN A 275 -10.41 44.58 -53.69
C GLN A 275 -10.47 43.84 -55.03
N LYS A 276 -9.31 43.68 -55.69
CA LYS A 276 -9.21 43.03 -57.00
C LYS A 276 -8.80 41.57 -56.87
N GLY A 277 -7.96 41.27 -55.88
CA GLY A 277 -7.44 39.93 -55.64
C GLY A 277 -6.31 39.55 -56.59
N GLU A 278 -5.54 40.53 -57.05
CA GLU A 278 -4.36 40.32 -57.88
C GLU A 278 -3.20 39.81 -57.03
N ILE A 279 -2.55 38.72 -57.46
CA ILE A 279 -1.42 38.11 -56.75
C ILE A 279 -0.22 38.08 -57.70
N VAL A 280 0.89 38.69 -57.29
CA VAL A 280 2.14 38.70 -58.04
C VAL A 280 3.25 38.09 -57.19
N MET A 281 3.92 37.09 -57.75
CA MET A 281 5.08 36.41 -57.18
C MET A 281 6.31 36.77 -57.99
N ASP A 282 7.28 37.45 -57.35
CA ASP A 282 8.51 37.91 -57.98
C ASP A 282 9.71 37.15 -57.39
N ASN A 283 10.33 36.29 -58.20
CA ASN A 283 11.52 35.49 -57.86
C ASN A 283 11.43 34.78 -56.50
N VAL A 284 10.27 34.17 -56.21
CA VAL A 284 10.00 33.59 -54.88
C VAL A 284 10.90 32.38 -54.64
N GLN A 285 11.61 32.41 -53.50
CA GLN A 285 12.45 31.34 -53.00
C GLN A 285 12.00 30.90 -51.60
N MET A 286 11.86 29.60 -51.38
CA MET A 286 11.33 29.06 -50.12
C MET A 286 12.03 27.73 -49.75
N ARG A 287 12.37 27.57 -48.46
CA ARG A 287 12.82 26.31 -47.86
C ARG A 287 12.15 26.10 -46.50
N TYR A 288 11.95 24.84 -46.08
CA TYR A 288 11.27 24.53 -44.81
C TYR A 288 12.16 24.70 -43.56
N ARG A 289 13.48 24.49 -43.67
CA ARG A 289 14.45 24.71 -42.59
C ARG A 289 15.76 25.26 -43.16
N SER A 290 16.49 26.01 -42.34
CA SER A 290 17.86 26.42 -42.66
C SER A 290 18.72 25.18 -42.97
N GLY A 291 19.45 25.20 -44.09
CA GLY A 291 20.29 24.08 -44.54
C GLY A 291 19.63 23.08 -45.50
N LEU A 292 18.31 23.13 -45.71
CA LEU A 292 17.64 22.33 -46.75
C LEU A 292 17.69 23.01 -48.13
N PRO A 293 17.61 22.22 -49.23
CA PRO A 293 17.50 22.77 -50.58
C PRO A 293 16.22 23.61 -50.74
N LEU A 294 16.28 24.58 -51.65
CA LEU A 294 15.12 25.39 -52.03
C LEU A 294 14.05 24.51 -52.67
N VAL A 295 12.84 24.57 -52.14
CA VAL A 295 11.67 23.85 -52.67
C VAL A 295 10.97 24.67 -53.75
N LEU A 296 10.89 25.99 -53.54
CA LEU A 296 10.53 26.95 -54.59
C LEU A 296 11.80 27.71 -54.97
N ASN A 297 12.10 27.77 -56.27
CA ASN A 297 13.31 28.39 -56.78
C ASN A 297 12.95 29.34 -57.94
N ASN A 298 13.07 30.64 -57.70
CA ASN A 298 12.84 31.72 -58.68
C ASN A 298 11.46 31.63 -59.37
N LEU A 299 10.42 31.37 -58.59
CA LEU A 299 9.05 31.31 -59.13
C LEU A 299 8.56 32.72 -59.47
N ASN A 300 8.18 32.92 -60.74
CA ASN A 300 7.57 34.14 -61.25
C ASN A 300 6.17 33.82 -61.81
N MET A 301 5.13 34.45 -61.24
CA MET A 301 3.74 34.20 -61.63
C MET A 301 2.89 35.43 -61.28
N ALA A 302 1.99 35.82 -62.19
CA ALA A 302 0.98 36.85 -61.96
C ALA A 302 -0.42 36.27 -62.17
N ILE A 303 -1.32 36.54 -61.22
CA ILE A 303 -2.71 36.09 -61.21
C ILE A 303 -3.58 37.33 -61.21
N HIS A 304 -4.39 37.52 -62.25
CA HIS A 304 -5.24 38.69 -62.35
C HIS A 304 -6.52 38.55 -61.51
N GLY A 305 -7.10 39.70 -61.14
CA GLY A 305 -8.34 39.73 -60.36
C GLY A 305 -9.49 39.03 -61.08
N GLY A 306 -10.15 38.09 -60.38
CA GLY A 306 -11.26 37.30 -60.93
C GLY A 306 -10.85 36.10 -61.80
N GLU A 307 -9.54 35.86 -61.96
CA GLU A 307 -9.02 34.73 -62.71
C GLU A 307 -9.11 33.42 -61.91
N LYS A 308 -9.47 32.32 -62.59
CA LYS A 308 -9.51 30.97 -62.00
C LYS A 308 -8.34 30.15 -62.53
N ILE A 309 -7.31 29.99 -61.69
CA ILE A 309 -6.08 29.25 -62.07
C ILE A 309 -6.06 27.88 -61.40
N GLY A 310 -5.78 26.85 -62.20
CA GLY A 310 -5.50 25.49 -61.72
C GLY A 310 -4.01 25.19 -61.76
N ILE A 311 -3.42 24.76 -60.65
CA ILE A 311 -2.01 24.35 -60.58
C ILE A 311 -1.93 22.83 -60.67
N VAL A 312 -1.32 22.30 -61.73
CA VAL A 312 -1.15 20.85 -61.97
C VAL A 312 0.34 20.51 -61.99
N GLY A 313 0.69 19.35 -61.43
CA GLY A 313 2.06 18.85 -61.43
C GLY A 313 2.20 17.53 -60.68
N ARG A 314 3.33 16.85 -60.84
CA ARG A 314 3.62 15.58 -60.13
C ARG A 314 3.62 15.77 -58.61
N THR A 315 3.39 14.71 -57.85
CA THR A 315 3.55 14.73 -56.38
C THR A 315 4.98 15.17 -56.03
N GLY A 316 5.13 16.09 -55.06
CA GLY A 316 6.44 16.67 -54.72
C GLY A 316 6.88 17.87 -55.57
N ALA A 317 6.13 18.27 -56.59
CA ALA A 317 6.47 19.43 -57.44
C ALA A 317 6.28 20.82 -56.78
N GLY A 318 6.18 20.90 -55.44
CA GLY A 318 6.08 22.18 -54.73
C GLY A 318 4.68 22.82 -54.62
N LYS A 319 3.61 22.14 -55.07
CA LYS A 319 2.22 22.68 -55.04
C LYS A 319 1.78 23.15 -53.63
N SER A 320 1.93 22.28 -52.63
CA SER A 320 1.59 22.62 -51.24
C SER A 320 2.53 23.66 -50.64
N SER A 321 3.76 23.75 -51.15
CA SER A 321 4.76 24.74 -50.73
C SER A 321 4.39 26.16 -51.21
N ILE A 322 3.80 26.29 -52.41
CA ILE A 322 3.22 27.56 -52.89
C ILE A 322 2.13 28.04 -51.93
N THR A 323 1.25 27.15 -51.49
CA THR A 323 0.20 27.48 -50.50
C THR A 323 0.80 27.89 -49.16
N ALA A 324 1.82 27.18 -48.66
CA ALA A 324 2.49 27.52 -47.41
C ALA A 324 3.18 28.89 -47.45
N ALA A 325 3.79 29.25 -48.59
CA ALA A 325 4.39 30.56 -48.82
C ALA A 325 3.33 31.68 -48.88
N LEU A 326 2.20 31.44 -49.55
CA LEU A 326 1.10 32.42 -49.66
C LEU A 326 0.46 32.75 -48.29
N PHE A 327 0.30 31.75 -47.43
CA PHE A 327 -0.22 31.93 -46.06
C PHE A 327 0.84 32.37 -45.05
N ARG A 328 2.09 32.53 -45.50
CA ARG A 328 3.26 32.82 -44.67
C ARG A 328 3.35 31.89 -43.46
N LEU A 329 3.13 30.58 -43.69
CA LEU A 329 3.34 29.53 -42.69
C LEU A 329 4.83 29.22 -42.51
N VAL A 330 5.61 29.51 -43.54
CA VAL A 330 7.07 29.49 -43.54
C VAL A 330 7.50 30.80 -44.19
N GLU A 331 8.45 31.50 -43.57
CA GLU A 331 8.98 32.75 -44.12
C GLU A 331 9.78 32.49 -45.41
N LEU A 332 9.75 33.46 -46.33
CA LEU A 332 10.45 33.37 -47.60
C LEU A 332 11.96 33.43 -47.39
N SER A 333 12.72 32.65 -48.17
CA SER A 333 14.19 32.74 -48.19
C SER A 333 14.70 33.85 -49.11
N GLY A 334 13.87 34.29 -50.08
CA GLY A 334 14.20 35.31 -51.06
C GLY A 334 13.02 35.62 -51.98
N GLY A 335 13.08 36.75 -52.69
CA GLY A 335 11.98 37.27 -53.50
C GLY A 335 10.88 37.94 -52.68
N ARG A 336 9.73 38.21 -53.30
CA ARG A 336 8.57 38.81 -52.62
C ARG A 336 7.25 38.33 -53.22
N ILE A 337 6.19 38.40 -52.42
CA ILE A 337 4.81 38.13 -52.85
C ILE A 337 3.99 39.38 -52.53
N THR A 338 3.29 39.91 -53.53
CA THR A 338 2.41 41.08 -53.37
C THR A 338 0.97 40.72 -53.71
N ILE A 339 0.02 41.21 -52.91
CA ILE A 339 -1.43 41.07 -53.14
C ILE A 339 -2.04 42.48 -53.27
N ASP A 340 -2.70 42.75 -54.40
CA ASP A 340 -3.18 44.10 -54.80
C ASP A 340 -2.08 45.17 -54.61
N GLY A 341 -0.86 44.85 -55.03
CA GLY A 341 0.32 45.74 -54.93
C GLY A 341 0.94 45.88 -53.53
N LYS A 342 0.42 45.20 -52.49
CA LYS A 342 0.99 45.24 -51.13
C LYS A 342 1.80 43.99 -50.80
N ASP A 343 3.02 44.18 -50.30
CA ASP A 343 3.92 43.09 -49.90
C ASP A 343 3.45 42.41 -48.62
N ILE A 344 3.25 41.08 -48.70
CA ILE A 344 2.75 40.27 -47.58
C ILE A 344 3.74 40.15 -46.43
N SER A 345 5.04 40.36 -46.65
CA SER A 345 6.07 40.32 -45.59
C SER A 345 5.87 41.42 -44.55
N ARG A 346 5.27 42.54 -44.97
CA ARG A 346 5.02 43.73 -44.14
C ARG A 346 3.65 43.73 -43.46
N LEU A 347 2.80 42.75 -43.77
CA LEU A 347 1.46 42.63 -43.19
C LEU A 347 1.50 41.81 -41.89
N GLY A 348 0.59 42.10 -40.97
CA GLY A 348 0.37 41.25 -39.81
C GLY A 348 -0.18 39.89 -40.23
N LEU A 349 0.34 38.80 -39.64
CA LEU A 349 -0.09 37.44 -39.96
C LEU A 349 -1.60 37.22 -39.77
N ARG A 350 -2.18 37.86 -38.74
CA ARG A 350 -3.63 37.81 -38.48
C ARG A 350 -4.44 38.47 -39.60
N ASP A 351 -3.99 39.63 -40.09
CA ASP A 351 -4.69 40.37 -41.13
C ASP A 351 -4.58 39.70 -42.50
N LEU A 352 -3.41 39.11 -42.79
CA LEU A 352 -3.19 38.33 -44.01
C LEU A 352 -4.04 37.05 -44.02
N ARG A 353 -3.89 36.19 -42.99
CA ARG A 353 -4.56 34.88 -42.92
C ARG A 353 -6.08 35.00 -42.70
N GLY A 354 -6.55 36.10 -42.11
CA GLY A 354 -7.98 36.36 -41.91
C GLY A 354 -8.75 36.70 -43.19
N ARG A 355 -8.05 37.06 -44.29
CA ARG A 355 -8.65 37.52 -45.55
C ARG A 355 -8.45 36.56 -46.73
N ILE A 356 -7.66 35.50 -46.55
CA ILE A 356 -7.44 34.44 -47.53
C ILE A 356 -8.10 33.16 -47.00
N GLU A 357 -8.98 32.55 -47.79
CA GLU A 357 -9.64 31.30 -47.44
C GLU A 357 -8.95 30.13 -48.16
N VAL A 358 -8.68 29.05 -47.41
CA VAL A 358 -8.13 27.80 -47.94
C VAL A 358 -8.98 26.63 -47.48
N ILE A 359 -9.12 25.65 -48.36
CA ILE A 359 -9.72 24.36 -48.04
C ILE A 359 -8.56 23.38 -47.87
N ALA A 360 -8.43 22.82 -46.66
CA ALA A 360 -7.41 21.84 -46.36
C ALA A 360 -7.59 20.57 -47.20
N GLN A 361 -6.48 19.95 -47.59
CA GLN A 361 -6.49 18.70 -48.36
C GLN A 361 -7.12 17.55 -47.59
N ASP A 362 -6.90 17.51 -46.27
CA ASP A 362 -7.56 16.59 -45.34
C ASP A 362 -8.33 17.42 -44.30
N PRO A 363 -9.68 17.42 -44.33
CA PRO A 363 -10.46 18.21 -43.39
C PRO A 363 -10.43 17.58 -42.00
N THR A 364 -9.75 18.23 -41.06
CA THR A 364 -9.85 17.89 -39.63
C THR A 364 -11.02 18.64 -39.00
N LEU A 365 -12.03 17.90 -38.57
CA LEU A 365 -13.14 18.43 -37.77
C LEU A 365 -12.78 18.36 -36.28
N PHE A 366 -12.96 19.47 -35.58
CA PHE A 366 -12.84 19.49 -34.13
C PHE A 366 -14.07 18.82 -33.51
N LYS A 367 -13.87 18.10 -32.40
CA LYS A 367 -14.97 17.52 -31.61
C LYS A 367 -15.91 18.64 -31.15
N GLY A 368 -17.13 18.66 -31.67
CA GLY A 368 -18.12 19.70 -31.41
C GLY A 368 -19.29 19.63 -32.38
N THR A 369 -20.11 20.68 -32.40
CA THR A 369 -21.24 20.76 -33.33
C THR A 369 -20.78 21.12 -34.75
N ILE A 370 -21.59 20.78 -35.75
CA ILE A 370 -21.36 21.20 -37.14
C ILE A 370 -21.27 22.74 -37.23
N ARG A 371 -22.14 23.45 -36.50
CA ARG A 371 -22.14 24.92 -36.45
C ARG A 371 -20.86 25.52 -35.86
N SER A 372 -20.28 24.89 -34.83
CA SER A 372 -19.04 25.38 -34.22
C SER A 372 -17.81 25.13 -35.08
N ASN A 373 -17.83 24.09 -35.92
CA ASN A 373 -16.78 23.88 -36.92
C ASN A 373 -16.89 24.87 -38.10
N LEU A 374 -18.10 25.30 -38.45
CA LEU A 374 -18.35 26.27 -39.54
C LEU A 374 -18.13 27.74 -39.12
N ASP A 375 -18.36 28.09 -37.85
CA ASP A 375 -18.18 29.44 -37.32
C ASP A 375 -17.49 29.40 -35.94
N LEU A 376 -16.19 29.10 -35.99
CA LEU A 376 -15.35 28.96 -34.80
C LEU A 376 -15.29 30.25 -33.97
N TRP A 377 -15.30 31.41 -34.62
CA TRP A 377 -15.21 32.72 -33.96
C TRP A 377 -16.47 33.10 -33.18
N SER A 378 -17.67 32.68 -33.61
CA SER A 378 -18.88 32.85 -32.79
C SER A 378 -18.98 31.82 -31.68
N ALA A 379 -18.44 30.60 -31.89
CA ALA A 379 -18.34 29.58 -30.86
C ALA A 379 -17.39 30.00 -29.72
N LEU A 380 -16.21 30.53 -30.05
CA LEU A 380 -15.23 31.05 -29.07
C LEU A 380 -15.78 32.27 -28.30
N ARG A 381 -16.53 33.16 -28.96
CA ARG A 381 -17.24 34.29 -28.30
C ARG A 381 -18.42 33.86 -27.42
N LYS A 382 -19.06 32.74 -27.73
CA LYS A 382 -20.08 32.12 -26.86
C LYS A 382 -19.45 31.45 -25.64
N ALA A 383 -18.27 30.85 -25.81
CA ALA A 383 -17.48 30.23 -24.75
C ALA A 383 -16.75 31.24 -23.83
N GLY A 384 -16.81 32.54 -24.12
CA GLY A 384 -16.25 33.60 -23.27
C GLY A 384 -14.75 33.83 -23.44
N LEU A 385 -14.11 33.19 -24.41
CA LEU A 385 -12.66 33.26 -24.64
C LEU A 385 -12.23 34.49 -25.48
N LEU A 386 -13.19 35.25 -26.04
CA LEU A 386 -12.96 36.47 -26.81
C LEU A 386 -14.02 37.53 -26.45
N ALA A 387 -13.61 38.80 -26.44
CA ALA A 387 -14.50 39.93 -26.11
C ALA A 387 -15.70 40.06 -27.08
N ARG A 388 -16.88 40.40 -26.54
CA ARG A 388 -18.12 40.58 -27.32
C ARG A 388 -18.28 42.05 -27.74
N PRO A 389 -18.59 42.36 -29.02
CA PRO A 389 -18.98 43.71 -29.39
C PRO A 389 -20.40 44.04 -28.90
N THR A 390 -20.65 45.32 -28.63
CA THR A 390 -21.91 45.86 -28.08
C THR A 390 -23.10 45.59 -29.01
N PRO A 391 -24.29 45.21 -28.47
CA PRO A 391 -25.34 44.60 -29.29
C PRO A 391 -26.31 45.62 -29.89
N THR A 392 -26.51 45.55 -31.20
CA THR A 392 -27.72 46.07 -31.87
C THR A 392 -28.64 44.92 -32.27
N HIS A 393 -29.90 45.02 -31.82
CA HIS A 393 -31.03 44.11 -31.92
C HIS A 393 -31.14 43.19 -33.17
N ARG A 394 -31.31 41.88 -32.94
CA ARG A 394 -32.54 41.07 -33.18
C ARG A 394 -32.21 39.57 -33.17
N THR A 395 -32.93 38.86 -32.31
CA THR A 395 -32.94 37.40 -32.13
C THR A 395 -33.72 36.73 -33.25
N PHE A 396 -33.21 35.61 -33.79
CA PHE A 396 -33.99 34.68 -34.61
C PHE A 396 -33.94 33.26 -34.04
N THR A 397 -35.09 32.61 -34.16
CA THR A 397 -35.62 31.41 -33.51
C THR A 397 -34.96 30.10 -33.95
N ARG A 398 -35.02 29.09 -33.07
CA ARG A 398 -34.55 27.70 -33.26
C ARG A 398 -35.71 26.79 -33.69
N SER A 399 -35.46 25.85 -34.61
CA SER A 399 -36.01 24.46 -34.64
C SER A 399 -35.26 23.61 -35.69
N PRO A 400 -35.50 22.28 -35.84
CA PRO A 400 -34.61 21.26 -35.29
C PRO A 400 -33.91 20.35 -36.32
N SER A 401 -33.01 19.55 -35.76
CA SER A 401 -32.09 18.56 -36.33
C SER A 401 -32.67 17.54 -37.31
N ARG A 402 -32.01 17.38 -38.46
CA ARG A 402 -31.97 16.14 -39.27
C ARG A 402 -30.51 15.72 -39.48
N GLN A 403 -30.20 14.48 -39.15
CA GLN A 403 -28.94 13.78 -39.50
C GLN A 403 -28.86 13.58 -41.03
N PRO A 404 -27.66 13.59 -41.62
CA PRO A 404 -27.44 12.93 -42.90
C PRO A 404 -26.38 11.83 -42.80
N ASP A 405 -26.77 10.64 -43.24
CA ASP A 405 -25.88 9.64 -43.82
C ASP A 405 -25.46 10.10 -45.22
N HIS A 406 -24.17 10.03 -45.55
CA HIS A 406 -23.66 9.45 -46.80
C HIS A 406 -22.14 9.59 -46.94
N CYS A 407 -21.53 8.46 -47.30
CA CYS A 407 -20.19 8.30 -47.85
C CYS A 407 -19.94 9.22 -49.07
N LEU A 408 -18.91 10.06 -49.03
CA LEU A 408 -18.40 10.80 -50.19
C LEU A 408 -17.05 10.23 -50.63
N ARG A 409 -17.04 9.71 -51.87
CA ARG A 409 -15.84 9.26 -52.60
C ARG A 409 -14.96 10.45 -52.99
N ARG A 410 -13.65 10.19 -53.02
CA ARG A 410 -12.56 11.11 -53.36
C ARG A 410 -12.63 11.62 -54.80
N GLY A 411 -12.51 12.94 -54.95
CA GLY A 411 -12.09 13.64 -56.17
C GLY A 411 -11.40 14.94 -55.73
N TYR A 412 -10.12 15.11 -56.04
CA TYR A 412 -9.31 16.23 -55.56
C TYR A 412 -9.45 17.44 -56.51
N PHE A 413 -9.98 18.55 -56.01
CA PHE A 413 -9.89 19.87 -56.63
C PHE A 413 -9.54 20.90 -55.55
N ILE A 414 -8.42 21.61 -55.72
CA ILE A 414 -8.06 22.75 -54.88
C ILE A 414 -8.58 24.01 -55.58
N CYS A 415 -9.57 24.67 -54.99
CA CYS A 415 -10.10 25.95 -55.44
C CYS A 415 -9.75 27.00 -54.38
N VAL A 416 -8.94 27.99 -54.74
CA VAL A 416 -8.66 29.17 -53.90
C VAL A 416 -9.69 30.24 -54.29
N TYR A 417 -10.50 30.69 -53.33
CA TYR A 417 -11.47 31.76 -53.52
C TYR A 417 -11.07 32.97 -52.67
N LEU A 418 -11.05 34.16 -53.28
CA LEU A 418 -11.01 35.44 -52.57
C LEU A 418 -12.46 35.92 -52.38
N ARG A 419 -12.87 36.11 -51.12
CA ARG A 419 -14.27 36.34 -50.77
C ARG A 419 -14.66 37.82 -50.97
N ARG A 420 -15.62 38.07 -51.86
CA ARG A 420 -16.20 39.42 -52.11
C ARG A 420 -17.36 39.79 -51.15
N ASP A 421 -17.92 38.83 -50.42
CA ASP A 421 -19.22 38.94 -49.74
C ASP A 421 -19.23 39.59 -48.33
N ARG A 422 -18.17 40.28 -47.92
CA ARG A 422 -18.19 41.11 -46.69
C ARG A 422 -18.21 42.61 -46.93
N LEU A 423 -18.18 43.07 -48.18
CA LEU A 423 -18.18 44.50 -48.53
C LEU A 423 -19.57 45.14 -48.47
N ARG A 424 -20.66 44.37 -48.63
CA ARG A 424 -22.03 44.91 -48.52
C ARG A 424 -22.47 45.29 -47.09
N ARG A 425 -21.71 44.93 -46.05
CA ARG A 425 -22.01 45.31 -44.66
C ARG A 425 -21.19 46.52 -44.16
N LEU A 426 -20.23 47.01 -44.95
CA LEU A 426 -19.41 48.19 -44.63
C LEU A 426 -19.69 49.39 -45.55
N GLY A 427 -20.77 49.35 -46.34
CA GLY A 427 -21.24 50.52 -47.09
C GLY A 427 -20.27 51.03 -48.15
N CYS A 428 -19.52 50.15 -48.83
CA CYS A 428 -18.75 50.53 -50.02
C CYS A 428 -19.49 50.00 -51.26
N HIS A 429 -19.86 50.94 -52.14
CA HIS A 429 -20.56 50.69 -53.41
C HIS A 429 -19.63 50.14 -54.49
#